data_AF-A0A9Q3V4X1-F1
#
_entry.id   AF-A0A9Q3V4X1-F1
#
_cell.length_a   1.000
_cell.length_b   1.000
_cell.length_c   1.000
_cell.angle_alpha   90.00
_cell.angle_beta   90.00
_cell.angle_gamma   90.00
#
_symmetry.space_group_name_H-M   'P 1'
#
loop_
_entity.id
_entity.type
_entity.pdbx_description
1 polymer ?
#
loop_
_entity_poly.entity_id
_entity_poly.type
_entity_poly.pdbx_seq_one_letter_code
_entity_poly.pdbx_strand_id
1 'polypeptide(L)'
;MKNLSYLVHFALIFSSCQIFSQTKLISYKSHSGDMEYFEKSIVEDSYNTNYSNLGAAPERYVVNSKLDSVIIIDDKKSVIVTSKFCKSWRSEKSEKWKPGRDTVYNHTVFSDDNIDNVKKILKENYNFQNDIDSTVFLKYDKKTKEYKPISTKKVIKTAEVKNFKSKEEILYLLVLSIAVFASVFIYRKNR
;
A
#
# COMPACT_ATOMS: atom_id res chain seq x y z
N MET A 1 -9.00 10.66 -44.10
CA MET A 1 -9.55 10.62 -42.71
C MET A 1 -9.52 9.24 -42.06
N LYS A 2 -9.58 8.11 -42.78
CA LYS A 2 -9.52 6.77 -42.17
C LYS A 2 -8.23 6.54 -41.36
N ASN A 3 -7.10 7.06 -41.84
CA ASN A 3 -5.77 6.89 -41.23
C ASN A 3 -5.62 7.53 -39.84
N LEU A 4 -6.33 8.63 -39.55
CA LEU A 4 -6.25 9.31 -38.26
C LEU A 4 -7.06 8.56 -37.18
N SER A 5 -8.17 7.93 -37.56
CA SER A 5 -8.94 7.07 -36.67
C SER A 5 -8.12 5.86 -36.23
N TYR A 6 -7.40 5.22 -37.17
CA TYR A 6 -6.53 4.09 -36.84
C TYR A 6 -5.42 4.47 -35.85
N LEU A 7 -4.87 5.67 -35.95
CA LEU A 7 -3.82 6.17 -35.06
C LEU A 7 -4.34 6.36 -33.62
N VAL A 8 -5.56 6.87 -33.46
CA VAL A 8 -6.22 7.02 -32.14
C VAL A 8 -6.55 5.67 -31.51
N HIS A 9 -7.04 4.71 -32.29
CA HIS A 9 -7.30 3.36 -31.78
C HIS A 9 -6.01 2.64 -31.39
N PHE A 10 -4.92 2.83 -32.14
CA PHE A 10 -3.61 2.28 -31.83
C PHE A 10 -3.06 2.84 -30.51
N ALA A 11 -3.22 4.14 -30.26
CA ALA A 11 -2.81 4.79 -29.01
C ALA A 11 -3.59 4.26 -27.79
N LEU A 12 -4.90 3.98 -27.94
CA LEU A 12 -5.74 3.41 -26.88
C LEU A 12 -5.41 1.96 -26.56
N ILE A 13 -4.97 1.16 -27.55
CA ILE A 13 -4.50 -0.21 -27.32
C ILE A 13 -3.15 -0.20 -26.62
N PHE A 14 -2.27 0.74 -26.93
CA PHE A 14 -0.95 0.83 -26.28
C PHE A 14 -1.02 1.21 -24.80
N SER A 15 -2.05 1.97 -24.38
CA SER A 15 -2.21 2.38 -22.98
C SER A 15 -2.77 1.27 -22.09
N SER A 16 -3.50 0.29 -22.63
CA SER A 16 -4.09 -0.81 -21.85
C SER A 16 -3.09 -1.90 -21.46
N CYS A 17 -1.94 -1.99 -22.13
CA CYS A 17 -0.90 -2.98 -21.83
C CYS A 17 -0.15 -2.75 -20.50
N GLN A 18 -0.35 -1.61 -19.82
CA GLN A 18 0.40 -1.23 -18.61
C GLN A 18 -0.25 -1.71 -17.29
N ILE A 19 -1.33 -2.50 -17.33
CA ILE A 19 -2.14 -2.82 -16.13
C ILE A 19 -1.85 -4.22 -15.55
N PHE A 20 -0.88 -4.96 -16.10
CA PHE A 20 -0.56 -6.30 -15.59
C PHE A 20 0.42 -6.25 -14.40
N SER A 21 -0.12 -6.09 -13.19
CA SER A 21 0.61 -6.39 -11.95
C SER A 21 0.62 -7.90 -11.72
N GLN A 22 1.48 -8.64 -12.44
CA GLN A 22 1.76 -10.05 -12.14
C GLN A 22 2.73 -10.15 -10.97
N THR A 23 2.55 -11.14 -10.09
CA THR A 23 3.53 -11.39 -9.02
C THR A 23 4.86 -11.85 -9.62
N LYS A 24 5.97 -11.60 -8.94
CA LYS A 24 7.32 -11.95 -9.44
C LYS A 24 7.44 -13.43 -9.79
N LEU A 25 6.87 -14.31 -8.96
CA LEU A 25 6.82 -15.76 -9.19
C LEU A 25 5.99 -16.14 -10.43
N ILE A 26 4.81 -15.53 -10.60
CA ILE A 26 3.93 -15.82 -11.74
C ILE A 26 4.56 -15.27 -13.03
N SER A 27 5.15 -14.09 -12.99
CA SER A 27 5.89 -13.48 -14.10
C SER A 27 7.09 -14.34 -14.53
N TYR A 28 7.83 -14.88 -13.56
CA TYR A 28 8.97 -15.74 -13.84
C TYR A 28 8.55 -17.05 -14.51
N LYS A 29 7.51 -17.71 -14.00
CA LYS A 29 6.94 -18.92 -14.62
C LYS A 29 6.29 -18.66 -15.99
N SER A 30 5.60 -17.52 -16.15
CA SER A 30 4.92 -17.19 -17.40
C SER A 30 5.89 -16.89 -18.55
N HIS A 31 7.13 -16.54 -18.23
CA HIS A 31 8.21 -16.37 -19.19
C HIS A 31 9.10 -17.62 -19.34
N SER A 32 8.60 -18.80 -18.93
CA SER A 32 9.34 -20.08 -18.99
C SER A 32 10.66 -20.06 -18.22
N GLY A 33 10.76 -19.25 -17.16
CA GLY A 33 11.91 -19.22 -16.28
C GLY A 33 12.07 -20.53 -15.52
N ASP A 34 13.32 -20.97 -15.34
CA ASP A 34 13.66 -22.19 -14.61
C ASP A 34 13.70 -21.93 -13.10
N MET A 35 12.91 -22.72 -12.37
CA MET A 35 12.71 -22.56 -10.94
C MET A 35 14.01 -22.71 -10.14
N GLU A 36 15.01 -23.45 -10.63
CA GLU A 36 16.31 -23.56 -9.95
C GLU A 36 16.99 -22.18 -9.80
N TYR A 37 16.95 -21.36 -10.86
CA TYR A 37 17.50 -20.01 -10.80
C TYR A 37 16.63 -19.05 -10.00
N PHE A 38 15.31 -19.25 -10.01
CA PHE A 38 14.41 -18.47 -9.16
C PHE A 38 14.70 -18.72 -7.67
N GLU A 39 14.83 -19.99 -7.28
CA GLU A 39 15.17 -20.40 -5.92
C GLU A 39 16.53 -19.85 -5.51
N LYS A 40 17.54 -19.95 -6.38
CA LYS A 40 18.83 -19.31 -6.17
C LYS A 40 18.72 -17.80 -5.96
N SER A 41 17.86 -17.12 -6.72
CA SER A 41 17.63 -15.67 -6.57
C SER A 41 16.96 -15.27 -5.25
N ILE A 42 16.20 -16.17 -4.62
CA ILE A 42 15.64 -15.97 -3.27
C ILE A 42 16.76 -16.09 -2.23
N VAL A 43 17.56 -17.15 -2.33
CA VAL A 43 18.67 -17.43 -1.39
C VAL A 43 19.73 -16.34 -1.43
N GLU A 44 20.06 -15.85 -2.62
CA GLU A 44 21.07 -14.80 -2.83
C GLU A 44 20.52 -13.38 -2.75
N ASP A 45 19.21 -13.20 -2.46
CA ASP A 45 18.46 -11.93 -2.52
C ASP A 45 18.71 -11.11 -3.81
N SER A 46 18.93 -11.81 -4.92
CA SER A 46 19.18 -11.16 -6.20
C SER A 46 17.91 -10.44 -6.66
N TYR A 47 18.08 -9.20 -7.14
CA TYR A 47 17.00 -8.34 -7.66
C TYR A 47 15.89 -8.01 -6.65
N ASN A 48 16.20 -7.88 -5.35
CA ASN A 48 15.23 -7.57 -4.28
C ASN A 48 14.08 -8.61 -4.22
N THR A 49 14.38 -9.88 -4.40
CA THR A 49 13.36 -10.94 -4.41
C THR A 49 12.76 -11.14 -3.02
N ASN A 50 13.55 -10.93 -1.96
CA ASN A 50 13.04 -11.02 -0.58
C ASN A 50 12.14 -9.85 -0.17
N TYR A 51 12.12 -8.76 -0.93
CA TYR A 51 11.18 -7.64 -0.73
C TYR A 51 9.82 -7.86 -1.40
N SER A 52 9.65 -8.94 -2.18
CA SER A 52 8.38 -9.31 -2.79
C SER A 52 7.69 -10.38 -1.95
N ASN A 53 6.41 -10.20 -1.63
CA ASN A 53 5.62 -11.23 -0.94
C ASN A 53 5.27 -12.44 -1.82
N LEU A 54 5.80 -12.52 -3.05
CA LEU A 54 5.65 -13.60 -4.03
C LEU A 54 4.19 -14.03 -4.32
N GLY A 55 3.20 -13.19 -4.00
CA GLY A 55 1.80 -13.56 -4.10
C GLY A 55 1.28 -14.43 -2.96
N ALA A 56 2.00 -14.47 -1.83
CA ALA A 56 1.51 -15.06 -0.60
C ALA A 56 0.20 -14.38 -0.20
N ALA A 57 -0.86 -15.19 -0.10
CA ALA A 57 -2.11 -14.72 0.49
C ALA A 57 -1.83 -14.31 1.94
N PRO A 58 -2.32 -13.14 2.41
CA PRO A 58 -2.16 -12.76 3.80
C PRO A 58 -2.68 -13.88 4.72
N GLU A 59 -1.88 -14.33 5.68
CA GLU A 59 -2.39 -15.25 6.70
C GLU A 59 -3.51 -14.55 7.48
N ARG A 60 -4.70 -15.17 7.55
CA ARG A 60 -5.90 -14.55 8.12
C ARG A 60 -5.86 -14.51 9.65
N TYR A 61 -5.04 -13.63 10.21
CA TYR A 61 -5.13 -13.30 11.62
C TYR A 61 -6.05 -12.09 11.80
N VAL A 62 -7.17 -12.34 12.48
CA VAL A 62 -8.13 -11.35 12.99
C VAL A 62 -8.87 -10.51 11.93
N VAL A 63 -9.68 -11.17 11.10
CA VAL A 63 -10.47 -10.52 10.02
C VAL A 63 -11.75 -9.79 10.47
N ASN A 64 -12.16 -9.95 11.73
CA ASN A 64 -13.43 -9.42 12.27
C ASN A 64 -13.21 -8.52 13.49
N SER A 65 -11.99 -8.03 13.71
CA SER A 65 -11.73 -7.06 14.77
C SER A 65 -11.17 -5.75 14.22
N LYS A 66 -11.55 -4.68 14.90
CA LYS A 66 -11.00 -3.35 14.75
C LYS A 66 -10.07 -3.09 15.93
N LEU A 67 -8.87 -2.60 15.66
CA LEU A 67 -7.93 -2.16 16.68
C LEU A 67 -8.24 -0.71 17.06
N ASP A 68 -8.84 -0.49 18.23
CA ASP A 68 -9.24 0.85 18.65
C ASP A 68 -8.10 1.61 19.33
N SER A 69 -7.41 0.94 20.24
CA SER A 69 -6.27 1.55 20.93
C SER A 69 -5.24 0.52 21.40
N VAL A 70 -4.00 0.99 21.52
CA VAL A 70 -2.89 0.27 22.14
C VAL A 70 -2.36 1.13 23.27
N ILE A 71 -2.33 0.57 24.47
CA ILE A 71 -1.86 1.23 25.68
C ILE A 71 -0.54 0.59 26.10
N ILE A 72 0.56 1.31 25.93
CA ILE A 72 1.90 0.88 26.33
C ILE A 72 2.05 1.19 27.83
N ILE A 73 2.22 0.14 28.64
CA ILE A 73 2.44 0.26 30.09
C ILE A 73 3.94 0.33 30.39
N ASP A 74 4.70 -0.58 29.77
CA ASP A 74 6.16 -0.62 29.78
C ASP A 74 6.66 -1.49 28.61
N ASP A 75 7.98 -1.63 28.49
CA ASP A 75 8.69 -2.35 27.42
C ASP A 75 8.31 -3.84 27.34
N LYS A 76 7.60 -4.37 28.33
CA LYS A 76 7.21 -5.79 28.40
C LYS A 76 5.71 -5.98 28.48
N LYS A 77 4.94 -4.92 28.61
CA LYS A 77 3.50 -5.00 28.88
C LYS A 77 2.75 -3.91 28.13
N SER A 78 1.77 -4.35 27.37
CA SER A 78 0.83 -3.48 26.69
C SER A 78 -0.58 -4.02 26.78
N VAL A 79 -1.56 -3.14 26.61
CA VAL A 79 -2.97 -3.49 26.63
C VAL A 79 -3.55 -3.10 25.28
N ILE A 80 -4.12 -4.09 24.60
CA ILE A 80 -4.73 -3.93 23.30
C ILE A 80 -6.24 -3.84 23.52
N VAL A 81 -6.87 -2.86 22.90
CA VAL A 81 -8.32 -2.70 22.91
C VAL A 81 -8.82 -2.90 21.49
N THR A 82 -9.64 -3.93 21.31
CA THR A 82 -10.25 -4.27 20.03
C THR A 82 -11.78 -4.27 20.13
N SER A 83 -12.45 -3.80 19.09
CA SER A 83 -13.90 -3.90 18.94
C SER A 83 -14.27 -4.88 17.83
N LYS A 84 -15.49 -5.40 17.91
CA LYS A 84 -16.02 -6.30 16.89
C LYS A 84 -16.32 -5.50 15.63
N PHE A 85 -15.83 -5.98 14.49
CA PHE A 85 -16.29 -5.53 13.19
C PHE A 85 -17.27 -6.56 12.63
N CYS A 86 -18.55 -6.18 12.52
CA CYS A 86 -19.56 -7.05 11.94
C CYS A 86 -19.39 -7.14 10.42
N LYS A 87 -19.02 -8.32 9.91
CA LYS A 87 -19.28 -8.70 8.51
C LYS A 87 -20.61 -9.43 8.40
N SER A 88 -21.24 -9.32 7.23
CA SER A 88 -22.56 -9.90 6.95
C SER A 88 -22.62 -11.42 7.15
N TRP A 89 -23.85 -11.91 7.31
CA TRP A 89 -24.33 -13.16 7.95
C TRP A 89 -23.73 -14.53 7.56
N ARG A 90 -22.66 -14.62 6.76
CA ARG A 90 -22.16 -15.90 6.21
C ARG A 90 -20.82 -16.40 6.75
N SER A 91 -20.27 -15.81 7.80
CA SER A 91 -18.94 -16.19 8.30
C SER A 91 -18.97 -16.57 9.77
N GLU A 92 -19.58 -17.69 10.10
CA GLU A 92 -19.25 -18.45 11.32
C GLU A 92 -17.95 -19.21 11.08
N LYS A 93 -16.83 -18.48 10.98
CA LYS A 93 -15.51 -19.10 11.17
C LYS A 93 -15.11 -18.87 12.61
N SER A 94 -14.66 -19.93 13.28
CA SER A 94 -14.14 -19.89 14.64
C SER A 94 -13.09 -18.78 14.76
N GLU A 95 -13.42 -17.71 15.47
CA GLU A 95 -12.50 -16.60 15.70
C GLU A 95 -11.47 -17.03 16.74
N LYS A 96 -10.19 -17.06 16.36
CA LYS A 96 -9.06 -17.24 17.31
C LYS A 96 -8.87 -16.03 18.24
N TRP A 97 -9.57 -14.93 17.96
CA TRP A 97 -9.42 -13.65 18.64
C TRP A 97 -10.79 -13.11 19.04
N LYS A 98 -11.01 -12.86 20.34
CA LYS A 98 -12.23 -12.23 20.82
C LYS A 98 -12.02 -10.72 20.92
N PRO A 99 -12.93 -9.89 20.37
CA PRO A 99 -12.86 -8.46 20.58
C PRO A 99 -13.01 -8.14 22.06
N GLY A 100 -12.21 -7.20 22.54
CA GLY A 100 -12.19 -6.81 23.93
C GLY A 100 -10.86 -6.17 24.32
N ARG A 101 -10.66 -6.07 25.62
CA ARG A 101 -9.42 -5.58 26.22
C ARG A 101 -8.57 -6.78 26.60
N ASP A 102 -7.39 -6.88 26.02
CA ASP A 102 -6.44 -7.96 26.33
C ASP A 102 -5.08 -7.38 26.72
N THR A 103 -4.40 -8.07 27.63
CA THR A 103 -3.06 -7.68 28.09
C THR A 103 -2.04 -8.58 27.43
N VAL A 104 -1.13 -7.95 26.70
CA VAL A 104 -0.08 -8.66 25.97
C VAL A 104 1.25 -8.44 26.66
N TYR A 105 2.00 -9.54 26.82
CA TYR A 105 3.28 -9.57 27.50
C TYR A 105 4.40 -9.92 26.52
N ASN A 106 5.54 -9.23 26.63
CA ASN A 106 6.77 -9.46 25.84
C ASN A 106 6.51 -9.61 24.33
N HIS A 107 5.62 -8.81 23.76
CA HIS A 107 5.23 -8.98 22.37
C HIS A 107 5.99 -8.01 21.49
N THR A 108 6.80 -8.55 20.59
CA THR A 108 7.75 -7.81 19.73
C THR A 108 7.15 -6.57 19.07
N VAL A 109 5.88 -6.65 18.64
CA VAL A 109 5.18 -5.52 17.99
C VAL A 109 4.54 -4.54 18.98
N PHE A 110 3.89 -5.00 20.05
CA PHE A 110 3.12 -4.13 20.95
C PHE A 110 3.95 -3.62 22.14
N SER A 111 5.23 -4.00 22.19
CA SER A 111 6.23 -3.58 23.17
C SER A 111 7.29 -2.65 22.58
N ASP A 112 7.23 -2.36 21.28
CA ASP A 112 8.18 -1.46 20.61
C ASP A 112 7.80 0.02 20.88
N ASP A 113 8.81 0.83 21.24
CA ASP A 113 8.66 2.27 21.47
C ASP A 113 8.49 3.07 20.16
N ASN A 114 8.90 2.50 19.03
CA ASN A 114 8.77 3.14 17.72
C ASN A 114 7.39 2.91 17.10
N ILE A 115 6.44 3.79 17.42
CA ILE A 115 5.06 3.68 16.94
C ILE A 115 4.94 3.64 15.41
N ASP A 116 5.83 4.30 14.67
CA ASP A 116 5.78 4.26 13.20
C ASP A 116 6.14 2.85 12.67
N ASN A 117 7.12 2.19 13.30
CA ASN A 117 7.45 0.79 13.02
C ASN A 117 6.32 -0.15 13.42
N VAL A 118 5.72 0.06 14.60
CA VAL A 118 4.54 -0.69 15.05
C VAL A 118 3.41 -0.58 14.04
N LYS A 119 3.06 0.63 13.62
CA LYS A 119 2.02 0.87 12.62
C LYS A 119 2.33 0.18 11.30
N LYS A 120 3.59 0.21 10.85
CA LYS A 120 4.04 -0.50 9.64
C LYS A 120 3.81 -2.00 9.77
N ILE A 121 4.31 -2.62 10.83
CA ILE A 121 4.16 -4.07 11.07
C ILE A 121 2.68 -4.45 11.19
N LEU A 122 1.87 -3.64 11.87
CA LEU A 122 0.43 -3.87 11.98
C LEU A 122 -0.29 -3.78 10.63
N LYS A 123 0.16 -2.91 9.71
CA LYS A 123 -0.41 -2.84 8.35
C LYS A 123 0.03 -4.01 7.47
N GLU A 124 1.28 -4.45 7.60
CA GLU A 124 1.86 -5.50 6.76
C GLU A 124 1.45 -6.90 7.22
N ASN A 125 1.42 -7.13 8.53
CA ASN A 125 1.33 -8.48 9.12
C ASN A 125 0.01 -8.76 9.84
N TYR A 126 -0.84 -7.74 10.06
CA TYR A 126 -2.13 -7.89 10.76
C TYR A 126 -3.28 -7.42 9.89
N ASN A 127 -4.44 -8.09 9.98
CA ASN A 127 -5.59 -7.82 9.12
C ASN A 127 -6.76 -7.13 9.85
N PHE A 128 -6.43 -6.20 10.76
CA PHE A 128 -7.44 -5.37 11.41
C PHE A 128 -8.29 -4.64 10.37
N GLN A 129 -9.60 -4.52 10.62
CA GLN A 129 -10.52 -3.97 9.62
C GLN A 129 -10.47 -2.45 9.50
N ASN A 130 -9.95 -1.74 10.51
CA ASN A 130 -9.77 -0.30 10.45
C ASN A 130 -8.39 0.07 9.88
N ASP A 131 -8.29 1.28 9.35
CA ASP A 131 -6.99 1.88 9.06
C ASP A 131 -6.19 2.00 10.37
N ILE A 132 -5.00 1.40 10.40
CA ILE A 132 -4.10 1.44 11.55
C ILE A 132 -3.76 2.88 11.95
N ASP A 133 -3.76 3.83 11.00
CA ASP A 133 -3.52 5.24 11.32
C ASP A 133 -4.65 5.88 12.15
N SER A 134 -5.83 5.27 12.18
CA SER A 134 -6.94 5.65 13.06
C SER A 134 -6.83 5.09 14.48
N THR A 135 -5.88 4.17 14.72
CA THR A 135 -5.67 3.55 16.03
C THR A 135 -5.02 4.54 16.99
N VAL A 136 -5.54 4.63 18.21
CA VAL A 136 -5.00 5.52 19.25
C VAL A 136 -3.89 4.80 20.03
N PHE A 137 -2.67 5.34 19.98
CA PHE A 137 -1.55 4.86 20.79
C PHE A 137 -1.40 5.73 22.04
N LEU A 138 -1.46 5.10 23.20
CA LEU A 138 -1.36 5.73 24.51
C LEU A 138 -0.14 5.18 25.25
N LYS A 139 0.60 6.04 25.95
CA LYS A 139 1.65 5.65 26.91
C LYS A 139 1.15 5.92 28.32
N TYR A 140 1.27 4.94 29.20
CA TYR A 140 0.96 5.10 30.62
C TYR A 140 2.11 5.78 31.34
N ASP A 141 1.83 6.89 32.02
CA ASP A 141 2.79 7.60 32.85
C ASP A 141 2.68 7.10 34.31
N LYS A 142 3.67 6.34 34.76
CA LYS A 142 3.70 5.80 36.13
C LYS A 142 3.74 6.89 37.21
N LYS A 143 4.25 8.09 36.90
CA LYS A 143 4.37 9.19 37.87
C LYS A 143 3.05 9.94 38.04
N THR A 144 2.40 10.28 36.92
CA THR A 144 1.12 11.01 36.96
C THR A 144 -0.09 10.09 37.03
N LYS A 145 0.08 8.78 36.81
CA LYS A 145 -0.99 7.76 36.70
C LYS A 145 -1.99 8.06 35.57
N GLU A 146 -1.56 8.77 34.54
CA GLU A 146 -2.39 9.17 33.40
C GLU A 146 -1.96 8.47 32.11
N TYR A 147 -2.87 8.43 31.14
CA TYR A 147 -2.61 7.96 29.79
C TYR A 147 -2.41 9.14 28.85
N LYS A 148 -1.24 9.21 28.20
CA LYS A 148 -0.91 10.30 27.27
C LYS A 148 -0.87 9.77 25.83
N PRO A 149 -1.49 10.47 24.86
CA PRO A 149 -1.40 10.08 23.46
C PRO A 149 0.04 10.23 22.96
N ILE A 150 0.53 9.20 22.28
CA ILE A 150 1.83 9.26 21.62
C ILE A 150 1.61 9.98 20.29
N SER A 151 2.02 11.25 20.23
CA SER A 151 1.99 12.02 18.99
C SER A 151 3.00 11.43 18.02
N THR A 152 2.54 10.58 17.10
CA THR A 152 3.27 10.36 15.85
C THR A 152 3.20 11.67 15.09
N LYS A 153 4.28 12.45 15.08
CA LYS A 153 4.41 13.60 14.18
C LYS A 153 4.17 13.08 12.77
N LYS A 154 2.98 13.32 12.21
CA LYS A 154 2.74 13.17 10.77
C LYS A 154 3.61 14.23 10.10
N VAL A 155 4.87 13.89 9.83
CA VAL A 155 5.62 14.59 8.79
C VAL A 155 5.00 14.11 7.49
N ILE A 156 3.95 14.82 7.07
CA ILE A 156 3.49 14.74 5.68
C ILE A 156 4.66 15.30 4.88
N LYS A 157 5.59 14.43 4.48
CA LYS A 157 6.48 14.75 3.37
C LYS A 157 5.55 14.83 2.18
N THR A 158 5.06 16.03 1.87
CA THR A 158 4.51 16.33 0.57
C THR A 158 5.57 15.83 -0.40
N ALA A 159 5.27 14.75 -1.12
CA ALA A 159 6.15 14.32 -2.18
C ALA A 159 6.22 15.52 -3.13
N GLU A 160 7.34 16.24 -3.13
CA GLU A 160 7.65 17.15 -4.22
C GLU A 160 7.70 16.26 -5.45
N VAL A 161 6.60 16.22 -6.19
CA VAL A 161 6.60 15.76 -7.57
C VAL A 161 7.52 16.75 -8.27
N LYS A 162 8.80 16.42 -8.34
CA LYS A 162 9.73 17.10 -9.24
C LYS A 162 9.16 16.90 -10.62
N ASN A 163 8.43 17.92 -11.07
CA ASN A 163 7.90 18.00 -12.42
C ASN A 163 9.13 18.18 -13.31
N PHE A 164 9.77 17.06 -13.68
CA PHE A 164 10.92 17.01 -14.59
C PHE A 164 10.45 17.25 -16.02
N LYS A 165 9.78 18.37 -16.25
CA LYS A 165 9.54 18.87 -17.59
C LYS A 165 10.07 20.28 -17.63
N SER A 166 11.22 20.43 -18.29
CA SER A 166 11.81 21.74 -18.52
C SER A 166 10.79 22.61 -19.25
N LYS A 167 10.85 23.93 -19.03
CA LYS A 167 9.95 24.88 -19.70
C LYS A 167 9.99 24.74 -21.23
N GLU A 168 11.12 24.29 -21.77
CA GLU A 168 11.34 24.04 -23.19
C GLU A 168 10.50 22.87 -23.71
N GLU A 169 10.42 21.75 -22.98
CA GLU A 169 9.58 20.61 -23.37
C GLU A 169 8.09 20.95 -23.35
N ILE A 170 7.66 21.76 -22.38
CA ILE A 170 6.27 22.24 -22.30
C ILE A 170 5.96 23.17 -23.47
N LEU A 171 6.88 24.09 -23.81
CA LEU A 171 6.74 24.98 -24.96
C LEU A 171 6.65 24.20 -26.27
N TYR A 172 7.48 23.18 -26.44
CA TYR A 172 7.50 22.33 -27.64
C TYR A 172 6.19 21.57 -27.82
N LEU A 173 5.63 21.00 -26.73
CA LEU A 173 4.33 20.33 -26.74
C LEU A 173 3.18 21.31 -27.07
N LEU A 174 3.26 22.55 -26.57
CA LEU A 174 2.27 23.59 -26.87
C LEU A 174 2.29 23.97 -28.35
N VAL A 175 3.48 24.18 -28.93
CA VAL A 175 3.64 24.47 -30.36
C VAL A 175 3.12 23.33 -31.22
N LEU A 176 3.45 22.08 -30.88
CA LEU A 176 2.91 20.90 -31.56
C LEU A 176 1.38 20.85 -31.50
N SER A 177 0.79 21.14 -30.34
CA SER A 177 -0.66 21.16 -30.19
C SER A 177 -1.33 22.21 -31.08
N ILE A 178 -0.77 23.43 -31.14
CA ILE A 178 -1.31 24.52 -31.95
C ILE A 178 -1.19 24.19 -33.44
N ALA A 179 -0.07 23.61 -33.88
CA ALA A 179 0.11 23.19 -35.28
C ALA A 179 -0.91 22.12 -35.68
N VAL A 180 -1.19 21.16 -34.80
CA VAL A 180 -2.23 20.14 -35.02
C VAL A 180 -3.61 20.80 -35.11
N PHE A 181 -3.97 21.72 -34.20
CA PHE A 181 -5.26 22.42 -34.27
C PHE A 181 -5.41 23.29 -35.52
N ALA A 182 -4.37 24.01 -35.91
CA ALA A 182 -4.38 24.84 -37.11
C ALA A 182 -4.55 23.99 -38.38
N SER A 183 -3.85 22.86 -38.48
CA SER A 183 -4.01 21.94 -39.61
C SER A 183 -5.42 21.33 -39.69
N VAL A 184 -6.03 21.00 -38.54
CA VAL A 184 -7.43 20.53 -38.48
C VAL A 184 -8.41 21.64 -38.88
N PHE A 185 -8.17 22.88 -38.47
CA PHE A 185 -9.02 24.01 -38.80
C PHE A 185 -8.97 24.36 -40.29
N ILE A 186 -7.76 24.39 -40.87
CA ILE A 186 -7.55 24.59 -42.32
C ILE A 186 -8.19 23.44 -43.11
N TYR A 187 -8.03 22.19 -42.66
CA TYR A 187 -8.66 21.03 -43.29
C TYR A 187 -10.19 21.09 -43.25
N ARG A 188 -10.78 21.57 -42.14
CA ARG A 188 -12.23 21.80 -42.03
C ARG A 188 -12.75 22.94 -42.91
N LYS A 189 -11.93 23.95 -43.18
CA LYS A 189 -12.30 25.10 -44.01
C LYS A 189 -12.21 24.80 -45.52
N ASN A 190 -11.33 23.88 -45.91
CA ASN A 190 -11.13 23.46 -47.31
C ASN A 190 -11.96 22.23 -47.73
N ARG A 191 -12.96 21.84 -46.92
CA ARG A 191 -13.93 20.80 -47.24
C ARG A 191 -15.33 21.40 -47.25
#